data_AF-A0A411X4P8-F1
#
_entry.id   AF-A0A411X4P8-F1
#
_cell.length_a   1.000
_cell.length_b   1.000
_cell.length_c   1.000
_cell.angle_alpha   90.00
_cell.angle_beta   90.00
_cell.angle_gamma   90.00
#
_symmetry.space_group_name_H-M   'P 1'
#
loop_
_entity.id
_entity.type
_entity.pdbx_description
1 polymer ?
#
loop_
_entity_poly.entity_id
_entity_poly.type
_entity_poly.pdbx_seq_one_letter_code
_entity_poly.pdbx_strand_id
1 'polypeptide(L)'
;MNIDNLVTMANQIGSFYASFPDLEEARTGIAQHIQRYWAPRMRNRLYLHMDTARGEGLDAIVLDAMAAHRAGQEAPAVNTSVPEDADTGGDAG
;
A
#
# COMPACT_ATOMS: atom_id res chain seq x y z
N MET A 1 -20.27 2.02 -4.78
CA MET A 1 -19.31 1.36 -3.87
C MET A 1 -19.30 2.09 -2.54
N ASN A 2 -19.74 1.46 -1.46
CA ASN A 2 -19.82 2.09 -0.14
C ASN A 2 -18.42 2.24 0.48
N ILE A 3 -18.25 3.27 1.31
CA ILE A 3 -16.98 3.52 2.00
C ILE A 3 -16.66 2.42 3.01
N ASP A 4 -17.68 1.85 3.67
CA ASP A 4 -17.52 0.78 4.65
C ASP A 4 -16.88 -0.48 4.05
N ASN A 5 -17.26 -0.82 2.80
CA ASN A 5 -16.65 -1.93 2.09
C ASN A 5 -15.20 -1.62 1.69
N LEU A 6 -14.90 -0.37 1.32
CA LEU A 6 -13.53 0.05 1.03
C LEU A 6 -12.65 -0.03 2.29
N VAL A 7 -13.17 0.43 3.43
CA VAL A 7 -12.48 0.36 4.73
C VAL A 7 -12.21 -1.10 5.10
N THR A 8 -13.22 -1.97 4.97
CA THR A 8 -13.06 -3.40 5.24
C THR A 8 -11.99 -4.04 4.35
N MET A 9 -12.00 -3.78 3.05
CA MET A 9 -10.98 -4.29 2.13
C MET A 9 -9.59 -3.75 2.46
N ALA A 10 -9.48 -2.46 2.82
CA ALA A 10 -8.22 -1.85 3.17
C ALA A 10 -7.63 -2.48 4.45
N ASN A 11 -8.46 -2.75 5.45
CA ASN A 11 -8.06 -3.43 6.68
C ASN A 11 -7.63 -4.88 6.44
N GLN A 12 -8.29 -5.59 5.53
CA GLN A 12 -7.86 -6.94 5.14
C GLN A 12 -6.45 -6.93 4.54
N ILE A 13 -6.15 -5.96 3.68
CA ILE A 13 -4.81 -5.76 3.14
C ILE A 13 -3.84 -5.41 4.29
N GLY A 14 -4.21 -4.46 5.15
CA GLY A 14 -3.41 -4.07 6.31
C GLY A 14 -3.06 -5.23 7.23
N SER A 15 -4.04 -6.09 7.56
CA SER A 15 -3.86 -7.28 8.39
C SER A 15 -2.89 -8.29 7.78
N PHE A 16 -2.90 -8.45 6.45
CA PHE A 16 -1.95 -9.31 5.75
C PHE A 16 -0.51 -8.80 5.93
N TYR A 17 -0.30 -7.51 5.69
CA TYR A 17 1.02 -6.89 5.83
C TYR A 17 1.45 -6.69 7.29
N ALA A 18 0.52 -6.64 8.25
CA ALA A 18 0.82 -6.58 9.67
C ALA A 18 1.52 -7.85 10.20
N SER A 19 1.48 -8.94 9.44
CA SER A 19 2.22 -10.17 9.76
C SER A 19 3.70 -10.09 9.38
N PHE A 20 4.13 -9.05 8.67
CA PHE A 20 5.53 -8.86 8.28
C PHE A 20 6.34 -8.27 9.43
N PRO A 21 7.62 -8.68 9.58
CA PRO A 21 8.48 -8.17 10.65
C PRO A 21 8.90 -6.71 10.45
N ASP A 22 8.94 -6.25 9.20
CA ASP A 22 9.31 -4.88 8.84
C ASP A 22 8.05 -4.02 8.64
N LEU A 23 7.79 -3.12 9.59
CA LEU A 23 6.64 -2.23 9.55
C LEU A 23 6.75 -1.18 8.44
N GLU A 24 7.95 -0.79 8.03
CA GLU A 24 8.18 0.24 7.02
C GLU A 24 7.95 -0.34 5.62
N GLU A 25 8.44 -1.56 5.38
CA GLU A 25 8.16 -2.34 4.19
C GLU A 25 6.68 -2.69 4.09
N ALA A 26 6.05 -3.10 5.20
CA ALA A 26 4.62 -3.37 5.27
C ALA A 26 3.78 -2.16 4.85
N ARG A 27 4.08 -0.97 5.40
CA ARG A 27 3.39 0.29 5.05
C ARG A 27 3.54 0.62 3.57
N THR A 28 4.76 0.52 3.05
CA THR A 28 5.04 0.79 1.64
C THR A 28 4.32 -0.19 0.72
N GLY A 29 4.33 -1.47 1.07
CA GLY A 29 3.63 -2.53 0.35
C GLY A 29 2.11 -2.32 0.30
N ILE A 30 1.49 -1.95 1.42
CA ILE A 30 0.05 -1.63 1.48
C ILE A 30 -0.31 -0.52 0.50
N ALA A 31 0.42 0.60 0.54
CA ALA A 31 0.12 1.75 -0.31
C ALA A 31 0.30 1.43 -1.80
N GLN A 32 1.39 0.74 -2.16
CA GLN A 32 1.63 0.31 -3.55
C GLN A 32 0.56 -0.67 -4.03
N HIS A 33 0.15 -1.61 -3.18
CA HIS A 33 -0.91 -2.57 -3.51
C HIS A 33 -2.23 -1.85 -3.79
N ILE A 34 -2.64 -0.96 -2.89
CA ILE A 34 -3.85 -0.14 -3.09
C ILE A 34 -3.71 0.68 -4.37
N GLN A 35 -2.56 1.28 -4.65
CA GLN A 35 -2.35 2.08 -5.86
C GLN A 35 -2.45 1.25 -7.16
N ARG A 36 -1.90 0.03 -7.17
CA ARG A 36 -1.85 -0.85 -8.34
C ARG A 36 -3.17 -1.54 -8.62
N TYR A 37 -3.90 -1.96 -7.59
CA TYR A 37 -5.13 -2.73 -7.74
C TYR A 37 -6.40 -1.87 -7.68
N TRP A 38 -6.38 -0.69 -7.02
CA TRP A 38 -7.58 0.14 -6.91
C TRP A 38 -7.65 1.23 -7.96
N ALA A 39 -8.85 1.43 -8.50
CA ALA A 39 -9.13 2.53 -9.41
C ALA A 39 -8.95 3.90 -8.72
N PRO A 40 -8.56 4.96 -9.45
CA PRO A 40 -8.32 6.29 -8.88
C PRO A 40 -9.54 6.86 -8.14
N ARG A 41 -10.76 6.53 -8.56
CA ARG A 41 -12.01 6.95 -7.88
C ARG A 41 -12.15 6.33 -6.49
N MET A 42 -11.68 5.09 -6.29
CA MET A 42 -11.71 4.41 -4.99
C MET A 42 -10.70 5.04 -4.03
N ARG A 43 -9.48 5.31 -4.52
CA ARG A 43 -8.44 6.00 -3.74
C ARG A 43 -8.92 7.36 -3.27
N ASN A 44 -9.54 8.14 -4.15
CA ASN A 44 -10.06 9.46 -3.77
C ASN A 44 -11.14 9.38 -2.69
N ARG A 45 -12.00 8.35 -2.71
CA ARG A 45 -12.99 8.12 -1.64
C ARG A 45 -12.32 7.74 -0.32
N LEU A 46 -11.25 6.94 -0.36
CA LEU A 46 -10.49 6.58 0.83
C LEU A 46 -9.83 7.81 1.45
N TYR A 47 -9.17 8.65 0.63
CA TYR A 47 -8.61 9.92 1.10
C TYR A 47 -9.67 10.87 1.65
N LEU A 48 -10.83 10.97 0.99
CA LEU A 48 -11.93 11.79 1.50
C LEU A 48 -12.38 11.30 2.88
N HIS A 49 -12.49 9.98 3.09
CA HIS A 49 -12.82 9.41 4.39
C HIS A 49 -11.74 9.66 5.45
N MET A 50 -10.47 9.62 5.06
CA MET A 50 -9.37 10.04 5.93
C MET A 50 -9.48 11.51 6.32
N ASP A 51 -9.83 12.39 5.38
CA ASP A 51 -9.95 13.83 5.64
C ASP A 51 -11.23 14.16 6.44
N THR A 52 -12.35 13.47 6.22
CA THR A 52 -13.64 13.76 6.90
C THR A 52 -13.83 13.04 8.23
N ALA A 53 -13.43 11.77 8.31
CA ALA A 53 -13.66 10.90 9.48
C ALA A 53 -12.37 10.52 10.19
N ARG A 54 -11.22 11.12 9.83
CA ARG A 54 -9.88 10.69 10.29
C ARG A 54 -9.60 9.21 10.06
N GLY A 55 -10.27 8.62 9.07
CA GLY A 55 -10.15 7.21 8.79
C GLY A 55 -10.79 6.32 9.85
N GLU A 56 -11.92 6.74 10.39
CA GLU A 56 -12.75 5.93 11.28
C GLU A 56 -12.97 4.52 10.70
N GLY A 57 -12.64 3.51 11.51
CA GLY A 57 -12.70 2.10 11.13
C GLY A 57 -11.50 1.58 10.33
N LEU A 58 -10.53 2.40 9.93
CA LEU A 58 -9.28 1.93 9.29
C LEU A 58 -8.24 1.53 10.33
N ASP A 59 -7.46 0.50 10.01
CA ASP A 59 -6.32 0.11 10.83
C ASP A 59 -5.20 1.17 10.79
N ALA A 60 -4.50 1.32 11.91
CA ALA A 60 -3.41 2.30 12.05
C ALA A 60 -2.32 2.11 10.98
N ILE A 61 -1.99 0.85 10.63
CA ILE A 61 -1.00 0.55 9.59
C ILE A 61 -1.43 1.03 8.20
N VAL A 62 -2.74 1.01 7.91
CA VAL A 62 -3.29 1.48 6.63
C VAL A 62 -3.31 3.00 6.59
N LEU A 63 -3.66 3.64 7.70
CA LEU A 63 -3.62 5.10 7.82
C LEU A 63 -2.20 5.63 7.63
N ASP A 64 -1.23 5.03 8.33
CA ASP A 64 0.18 5.37 8.21
C ASP A 64 0.69 5.13 6.79
N ALA A 65 0.34 4.01 6.16
CA ALA A 65 0.71 3.71 4.77
C ALA A 65 0.18 4.76 3.79
N MET A 66 -1.09 5.12 3.89
CA MET A 66 -1.72 6.09 3.00
C MET A 66 -1.21 7.52 3.25
N ALA A 67 -0.93 7.89 4.50
CA ALA A 67 -0.31 9.16 4.84
C ALA A 67 1.13 9.26 4.33
N ALA A 68 1.94 8.22 4.55
CA ALA A 68 3.31 8.12 4.05
C ALA A 68 3.34 8.16 2.52
N HIS A 69 2.42 7.48 1.84
CA HIS A 69 2.30 7.54 0.39
C HIS A 69 1.93 8.95 -0.10
N ARG A 70 1.00 9.65 0.57
CA ARG A 70 0.64 11.05 0.23
C ARG A 70 1.86 11.97 0.36
N ALA A 71 2.65 11.81 1.42
CA ALA A 71 3.89 12.57 1.64
C ALA A 71 5.00 12.20 0.64
N GLY A 72 5.12 10.91 0.31
CA GLY A 72 6.11 10.37 -0.62
C GLY A 72 5.86 10.75 -2.08
N GLN A 73 4.60 10.97 -2.49
CA GLN A 73 4.30 11.50 -3.84
C GLN A 73 4.79 12.95 -4.05
N GLU A 74 5.17 13.68 -2.99
CA GLU A 74 5.82 14.98 -3.09
C GLU A 74 7.33 14.86 -3.38
N ALA A 75 7.91 13.65 -3.31
CA ALA A 75 9.27 13.33 -3.75
C ALA A 75 9.23 12.47 -5.04
N PRO A 76 10.09 12.74 -6.05
CA PRO A 76 9.95 12.12 -7.35
C PRO A 76 10.20 10.61 -7.29
N ALA A 77 9.23 9.85 -7.79
CA ALA A 77 9.19 8.40 -7.86
C ALA A 77 10.45 7.80 -8.53
N VAL A 78 11.27 7.09 -7.74
CA VAL A 78 12.21 6.12 -8.32
C VAL A 78 11.43 4.82 -8.53
N ASN A 79 11.14 4.56 -9.80
CA ASN A 79 10.44 3.37 -10.26
C ASN A 79 11.46 2.22 -10.29
N THR A 80 11.73 1.57 -9.15
CA THR A 80 12.56 0.36 -9.14
C THR A 80 11.68 -0.84 -9.48
N SER A 81 11.50 -1.04 -10.78
CA SER A 81 11.18 -2.34 -11.33
C SER A 81 12.22 -3.36 -10.84
N VAL A 82 11.74 -4.38 -10.13
CA VAL A 82 12.19 -5.79 -10.10
C VAL A 82 13.71 -6.03 -10.18
N PRO A 83 14.35 -6.64 -9.15
CA PRO A 83 15.70 -7.16 -9.33
C PRO A 83 15.69 -8.24 -10.42
N GLU A 84 16.41 -7.97 -11.51
CA GLU A 84 16.76 -8.95 -12.52
C GLU A 84 17.42 -10.14 -11.83
N ASP A 85 16.83 -11.33 -12.04
CA ASP A 85 17.32 -12.62 -11.58
C ASP A 85 18.84 -12.71 -11.67
N ALA A 86 19.47 -12.77 -10.51
CA ALA A 86 20.88 -13.07 -10.36
C ALA A 86 21.15 -14.48 -10.88
N ASP A 87 22.04 -14.57 -11.86
CA ASP A 87 23.14 -15.53 -11.90
C ASP A 87 22.79 -16.97 -11.46
N THR A 88 22.19 -17.75 -12.36
CA THR A 88 22.39 -19.20 -12.31
C THR A 88 23.64 -19.52 -13.13
N GLY A 89 24.75 -19.59 -12.40
CA GLY A 89 26.04 -20.07 -12.88
C GLY A 89 25.94 -21.43 -13.59
N GLY A 90 26.89 -21.62 -14.50
CA GLY A 90 26.93 -22.73 -15.44
C GLY A 90 27.00 -24.12 -14.82
N ASP A 91 26.58 -25.08 -15.64
CA ASP A 91 27.02 -26.46 -15.53
C ASP A 91 27.57 -26.89 -16.89
N ALA A 92 28.82 -27.31 -16.87
CA ALA A 92 29.56 -27.85 -17.99
C ALA A 92 29.30 -29.36 -18.05
N GLY A 93 29.00 -29.88 -19.23
CA GLY A 93 28.88 -31.31 -19.50
C GLY A 93 28.57 -31.61 -20.95
#